data_AF-A0A357I8Z6-F1
#
_entry.id   AF-A0A357I8Z6-F1
#
_cell.length_a   1.000
_cell.length_b   1.000
_cell.length_c   1.000
_cell.angle_alpha   90.00
_cell.angle_beta   90.00
_cell.angle_gamma   90.00
#
_symmetry.space_group_name_H-M   'P 1'
#
loop_
_entity.id
_entity.type
_entity.pdbx_description
1 polymer ?
#
loop_
_entity_poly.entity_id
_entity_poly.type
_entity_poly.pdbx_seq_one_letter_code
_entity_poly.pdbx_strand_id
1 'polypeptide(L)'
;NPIVCREAERRRDDLIERLGALAPVQGALDQILWHFGTDVAAEVTGRKRRIVRTPEGKLKVENRPASSNLGEVQAFMDDKKRILIFSDAGGTGRSYHADLGTKNQRLRVHYLLEPGWKEYNAIQALGRTNRTNQAH
;
A
#
# COMPACT_ATOMS: atom_id res chain seq x y z
N ASN A 1 -45.60 -4.74 4.70
CA ASN A 1 -44.71 -5.86 5.02
C ASN A 1 -44.07 -6.38 3.75
N PRO A 2 -42.75 -6.23 3.57
CA PRO A 2 -42.07 -6.89 2.45
C PRO A 2 -42.14 -8.41 2.64
N ILE A 3 -42.54 -9.13 1.59
CA ILE A 3 -42.53 -10.60 1.57
C ILE A 3 -41.10 -11.03 1.25
N VAL A 4 -40.42 -11.62 2.23
CA VAL A 4 -39.05 -12.10 2.09
C VAL A 4 -39.09 -13.54 1.54
N CYS A 5 -38.47 -13.75 0.38
CA CYS A 5 -38.34 -15.08 -0.20
C CYS A 5 -37.27 -15.88 0.56
N ARG A 6 -37.70 -16.86 1.36
CA ARG A 6 -36.81 -17.72 2.17
C ARG A 6 -35.72 -18.42 1.36
N GLU A 7 -36.01 -18.74 0.10
CA GLU A 7 -35.04 -19.36 -0.79
C GLU A 7 -33.96 -18.37 -1.24
N ALA A 8 -34.32 -17.10 -1.45
CA ALA A 8 -33.35 -16.06 -1.77
C ALA A 8 -32.43 -15.76 -0.59
N GLU A 9 -32.93 -15.80 0.65
CA GLU A 9 -32.10 -15.65 1.85
C GLU A 9 -31.11 -16.80 2.02
N ARG A 10 -31.56 -18.04 1.84
CA ARG A 10 -30.68 -19.22 1.90
C ARG A 10 -29.57 -19.14 0.86
N ARG A 11 -29.91 -18.81 -0.39
CA ARG A 11 -28.92 -18.62 -1.47
C ARG A 11 -27.95 -17.48 -1.19
N ARG A 12 -28.38 -16.41 -0.53
CA ARG A 12 -27.51 -15.32 -0.08
C ARG A 12 -26.53 -15.84 0.98
N ASP A 13 -27.02 -16.56 1.97
CA ASP A 13 -26.21 -17.04 3.10
C ASP A 13 -25.18 -18.08 2.63
N ASP A 14 -25.60 -19.03 1.78
CA ASP A 14 -24.70 -20.02 1.14
C ASP A 14 -23.61 -19.33 0.29
N LEU A 15 -23.97 -18.25 -0.42
CA LEU A 15 -23.01 -17.47 -1.20
C LEU A 15 -22.03 -16.71 -0.30
N ILE A 16 -22.50 -16.14 0.81
CA ILE A 16 -21.64 -15.46 1.80
C ILE A 16 -20.66 -16.44 2.44
N GLU A 17 -21.12 -17.63 2.82
CA GLU A 17 -20.27 -18.69 3.38
C GLU A 17 -19.21 -19.13 2.36
N ARG A 18 -19.63 -19.38 1.11
CA ARG A 18 -18.71 -19.73 0.03
C ARG A 18 -17.69 -18.61 -0.24
N LEU A 19 -18.12 -17.35 -0.27
CA LEU A 19 -17.22 -16.20 -0.43
C LEU A 19 -16.23 -16.09 0.74
N GLY A 20 -16.66 -16.37 1.97
CA GLY A 20 -15.81 -16.41 3.15
C GLY A 20 -14.79 -17.56 3.15
N ALA A 21 -15.10 -18.65 2.47
CA ALA A 21 -14.22 -19.82 2.33
C ALA A 21 -13.22 -19.72 1.17
N LEU A 22 -13.41 -18.77 0.23
CA LEU A 22 -12.44 -18.55 -0.83
C LEU A 22 -11.12 -18.06 -0.23
N ALA A 23 -10.00 -18.58 -0.77
CA ALA A 23 -8.70 -18.04 -0.44
C ALA A 23 -8.70 -16.54 -0.75
N PRO A 24 -8.33 -15.67 0.20
CA PRO A 24 -8.34 -14.24 -0.05
C PRO A 24 -7.44 -13.94 -1.25
N VAL A 25 -8.00 -13.29 -2.26
CA VAL A 25 -7.20 -12.76 -3.37
C VAL A 25 -6.24 -11.76 -2.74
N GLN A 26 -4.96 -12.12 -2.76
CA GLN A 26 -3.93 -11.35 -2.10
C GLN A 26 -3.80 -10.03 -2.82
N GLY A 27 -4.08 -8.93 -2.12
CA GLY A 27 -3.90 -7.60 -2.69
C GLY A 27 -2.45 -7.43 -3.15
N ALA A 28 -2.23 -6.73 -4.25
CA ALA A 28 -0.90 -6.60 -4.83
C ALA A 28 0.10 -5.95 -3.84
N LEU A 29 -0.39 -5.08 -2.95
CA LEU A 29 0.39 -4.53 -1.83
C LEU A 29 0.87 -5.58 -0.83
N ASP A 30 0.03 -6.56 -0.46
CA ASP A 30 0.43 -7.64 0.44
C ASP A 30 1.51 -8.52 -0.20
N GLN A 31 1.36 -8.82 -1.49
CA GLN A 31 2.35 -9.60 -2.24
C GLN A 31 3.71 -8.91 -2.29
N ILE A 32 3.75 -7.59 -2.56
CA ILE A 32 5.00 -6.81 -2.55
C ILE A 32 5.63 -6.81 -1.15
N LEU A 33 4.83 -6.59 -0.10
CA LEU A 33 5.34 -6.56 1.27
C LEU A 33 5.83 -7.92 1.75
N TRP A 34 5.20 -9.02 1.35
CA TRP A 34 5.68 -10.36 1.67
C TRP A 34 6.91 -10.75 0.87
N HIS A 35 7.04 -10.27 -0.36
CA HIS A 35 8.19 -10.56 -1.19
C HIS A 35 9.44 -9.80 -0.72
N PHE A 36 9.34 -8.49 -0.50
CA PHE A 36 10.48 -7.65 -0.13
C PHE A 36 10.68 -7.50 1.38
N GLY A 37 9.65 -7.77 2.18
CA GLY A 37 9.67 -7.53 3.61
C GLY A 37 9.45 -6.06 3.97
N THR A 38 8.95 -5.85 5.19
CA THR A 38 8.69 -4.50 5.72
C THR A 38 9.95 -3.74 6.07
N ASP A 39 11.10 -4.40 6.18
CA ASP A 39 12.38 -3.76 6.47
C ASP A 39 12.99 -3.10 5.23
N VAL A 40 12.59 -3.53 4.03
CA VAL A 40 13.07 -2.99 2.75
C VAL A 40 12.04 -2.07 2.11
N ALA A 41 10.75 -2.40 2.24
CA ALA A 41 9.65 -1.67 1.65
C ALA A 41 8.97 -0.72 2.65
N ALA A 42 8.97 0.57 2.30
CA ALA A 42 8.26 1.60 3.01
C ALA A 42 6.83 1.73 2.52
N GLU A 43 5.85 1.50 3.40
CA GLU A 43 4.42 1.62 3.08
C GLU A 43 3.88 2.98 3.55
N VAL A 44 3.54 3.87 2.61
CA VAL A 44 2.97 5.19 2.86
C VAL A 44 1.59 5.28 2.22
N THR A 45 0.67 4.47 2.72
CA THR A 45 -0.71 4.33 2.21
C THR A 45 -1.72 4.72 3.27
N GLY A 46 -2.99 4.93 2.86
CA GLY A 46 -4.12 5.09 3.79
C GLY A 46 -4.60 3.80 4.46
N ARG A 47 -3.89 2.68 4.26
CA ARG A 47 -4.30 1.36 4.74
C ARG A 47 -4.20 1.26 6.27
N LYS A 48 -5.33 1.03 6.93
CA LYS A 48 -5.43 0.90 8.40
C LYS A 48 -5.09 -0.50 8.93
N ARG A 49 -5.15 -1.52 8.08
CA ARG A 49 -4.91 -2.93 8.44
C ARG A 49 -4.21 -3.67 7.31
N ARG A 50 -3.29 -4.57 7.64
CA ARG A 50 -2.56 -5.40 6.67
C ARG A 50 -2.56 -6.85 7.08
N ILE A 51 -2.33 -7.74 6.12
CA ILE A 51 -2.07 -9.14 6.40
C ILE A 51 -0.55 -9.34 6.37
N VAL A 52 0.02 -9.85 7.45
CA VAL A 52 1.43 -10.22 7.52
C VAL A 52 1.57 -11.73 7.57
N ARG A 53 2.69 -12.21 7.02
CA ARG A 53 3.09 -13.61 7.14
C ARG A 53 4.08 -13.73 8.29
N THR A 54 3.76 -14.56 9.28
CA THR A 54 4.67 -14.85 10.40
C THR A 54 5.79 -15.80 9.95
N PRO A 55 6.90 -15.90 10.70
CA PRO A 55 7.98 -16.86 10.40
C PRO A 55 7.48 -18.31 10.31
N GLU A 56 6.42 -18.65 11.04
CA GLU A 56 5.77 -19.97 11.04
C GLU A 56 4.83 -20.19 9.84
N GLY A 57 4.82 -19.26 8.88
CA GLY A 57 4.00 -19.34 7.66
C GLY A 57 2.53 -18.97 7.84
N LYS A 58 2.12 -18.55 9.04
CA LYS A 58 0.73 -18.18 9.35
C LYS A 58 0.42 -16.76 8.87
N LEU A 59 -0.84 -16.51 8.54
CA LEU A 59 -1.32 -15.17 8.22
C LEU A 59 -1.92 -14.51 9.46
N LYS A 60 -1.54 -13.25 9.71
CA LYS A 60 -2.05 -12.44 10.82
C LYS A 60 -2.47 -11.07 10.32
N VAL A 61 -3.54 -10.53 10.88
CA VAL A 61 -3.94 -9.14 10.65
C VAL A 61 -3.22 -8.22 11.63
N GLU A 62 -2.57 -7.18 11.11
CA GLU A 62 -1.94 -6.12 11.88
C GLU A 62 -2.63 -4.78 11.64
N ASN A 63 -2.81 -4.01 12.71
CA ASN A 63 -3.26 -2.62 12.63
C ASN A 63 -2.08 -1.71 12.28
N ARG A 64 -2.32 -0.75 11.39
CA ARG A 64 -1.38 0.33 11.03
C ARG A 64 -1.90 1.66 11.56
N PRO A 65 -1.29 2.23 12.62
CA PRO A 65 -1.65 3.56 13.07
C PRO A 65 -1.28 4.62 12.03
N ALA A 66 -1.96 5.77 12.05
CA ALA A 66 -1.67 6.87 11.12
C ALA A 66 -0.22 7.39 11.24
N SER A 67 0.38 7.27 12.43
CA SER A 67 1.78 7.61 12.68
C SER A 67 2.79 6.74 11.92
N SER A 68 2.40 5.53 11.49
CA SER A 68 3.29 4.65 10.73
C SER A 68 3.81 5.33 9.47
N ASN A 69 2.99 6.13 8.78
CA ASN A 69 3.40 6.79 7.55
C ASN A 69 4.57 7.76 7.77
N LEU A 70 4.67 8.42 8.92
CA LEU A 70 5.80 9.32 9.23
C LEU A 70 7.11 8.55 9.38
N GLY A 71 7.09 7.44 10.13
CA GLY A 71 8.26 6.58 10.30
C GLY A 71 8.71 5.95 8.99
N GLU A 72 7.75 5.53 8.16
CA GLU A 72 8.00 4.94 6.84
C GLU A 72 8.62 5.95 5.86
N VAL A 73 8.11 7.18 5.83
CA VAL A 73 8.70 8.28 5.05
C VAL A 73 10.13 8.55 5.50
N GLN A 74 10.36 8.68 6.80
CA GLN A 74 11.69 8.96 7.34
C GLN A 74 12.66 7.82 7.01
N ALA A 75 12.25 6.57 7.18
CA ALA A 75 13.09 5.41 6.88
C ALA A 75 13.46 5.34 5.40
N PHE A 76 12.54 5.70 4.50
CA PHE A 76 12.84 5.81 3.07
C PHE A 76 13.83 6.96 2.79
N MET A 77 13.60 8.15 3.33
CA MET A 77 14.44 9.34 3.09
C MET A 77 15.84 9.23 3.74
N ASP A 78 15.95 8.50 4.85
CA ASP A 78 17.21 8.14 5.55
C ASP A 78 18.02 7.05 4.82
N ASP A 79 17.51 6.58 3.68
CA ASP A 79 18.10 5.51 2.88
C ASP A 79 18.10 4.12 3.56
N LYS A 80 17.29 3.95 4.63
CA LYS A 80 17.14 2.68 5.37
C LYS A 80 16.23 1.71 4.63
N LYS A 81 15.17 2.23 3.99
CA LYS A 81 14.26 1.46 3.14
C LYS A 81 14.45 1.86 1.68
N ARG A 82 14.52 0.87 0.79
CA ARG A 82 14.87 1.09 -0.63
C ARG A 82 13.65 1.26 -1.52
N ILE A 83 12.54 0.65 -1.15
CA ILE A 83 11.29 0.66 -1.93
C ILE A 83 10.31 1.59 -1.22
N LEU A 84 9.65 2.46 -1.98
CA LEU A 84 8.54 3.28 -1.49
C LEU A 84 7.26 2.85 -2.20
N ILE A 85 6.24 2.49 -1.42
CA ILE A 85 4.90 2.21 -1.90
C ILE A 85 3.98 3.25 -1.30
N PHE A 86 3.34 4.07 -2.12
CA PHE A 86 2.53 5.17 -1.63
C PHE A 86 1.21 5.29 -2.39
N SER A 87 0.22 5.86 -1.71
CA SER A 87 -1.07 6.23 -2.31
C SER A 87 -1.43 7.65 -1.91
N ASP A 88 -2.38 8.27 -2.62
CA ASP A 88 -2.83 9.63 -2.32
C ASP A 88 -3.24 9.80 -0.85
N ALA A 89 -3.97 8.82 -0.30
CA ALA A 89 -4.43 8.84 1.09
C ALA A 89 -3.27 8.78 2.12
N GLY A 90 -2.10 8.26 1.74
CA GLY A 90 -0.94 8.17 2.63
C GLY A 90 0.11 9.27 2.42
N GLY A 91 0.17 9.84 1.22
CA GLY A 91 1.29 10.68 0.76
C GLY A 91 1.00 12.19 0.65
N THR A 92 -0.17 12.68 1.06
CA THR A 92 -0.50 14.12 0.95
C THR A 92 0.55 15.00 1.64
N GLY A 93 1.09 15.98 0.89
CA GLY A 93 2.01 17.00 1.40
C GLY A 93 3.46 16.57 1.63
N ARG A 94 3.87 15.35 1.22
CA ARG A 94 5.24 14.84 1.46
C ARG A 94 6.04 14.75 0.16
N SER A 95 7.31 15.14 0.23
CA SER A 95 8.29 14.99 -0.84
C SER A 95 9.09 13.72 -0.63
N TYR A 96 9.28 12.94 -1.70
CA TYR A 96 10.15 11.74 -1.72
C TYR A 96 11.33 11.94 -2.67
N HIS A 97 11.63 13.21 -2.92
CA HIS A 97 12.59 13.65 -3.92
C HIS A 97 14.01 13.22 -3.56
N ALA A 98 14.77 12.76 -4.55
CA ALA A 98 16.19 12.47 -4.43
C ALA A 98 17.02 13.77 -4.49
N ASP A 99 16.76 14.70 -3.58
CA ASP A 99 17.44 15.99 -3.50
C ASP A 99 18.89 15.83 -3.01
N LEU A 100 19.83 16.64 -3.50
CA LEU A 100 21.22 16.64 -3.05
C LEU A 100 21.39 16.93 -1.54
N GLY A 101 20.44 17.58 -0.88
CA GLY A 101 20.40 17.81 0.56
C GLY A 101 19.81 16.64 1.36
N THR A 102 19.29 15.60 0.70
CA THR A 102 18.72 14.42 1.35
C THR A 102 19.68 13.23 1.30
N LYS A 103 19.57 12.31 2.25
CA LYS A 103 20.45 11.13 2.32
C LYS A 103 20.16 10.12 1.22
N ASN A 104 18.88 9.84 0.93
CA ASN A 104 18.49 8.95 -0.15
C ASN A 104 18.45 9.71 -1.49
N GLN A 105 19.58 9.70 -2.19
CA GLN A 105 19.78 10.33 -3.50
C GLN A 105 19.58 9.38 -4.68
N ARG A 106 19.03 8.18 -4.46
CA ARG A 106 18.90 7.17 -5.52
C ARG A 106 17.94 7.60 -6.62
N LEU A 107 18.28 7.28 -7.87
CA LEU A 107 17.42 7.44 -9.03
C LEU A 107 16.02 6.85 -8.75
N ARG A 108 14.98 7.62 -9.07
CA ARG A 108 13.58 7.23 -8.84
C ARG A 108 13.02 6.54 -10.08
N VAL A 109 12.74 5.24 -9.94
CA VAL A 109 12.05 4.43 -10.94
C VAL A 109 10.63 4.15 -10.44
N HIS A 110 9.63 4.46 -11.27
CA HIS A 110 8.23 4.42 -10.87
C HIS A 110 7.48 3.27 -11.55
N TYR A 111 6.76 2.49 -10.74
CA TYR A 111 5.81 1.49 -11.21
C TYR A 111 4.40 1.89 -10.78
N LEU A 112 3.45 1.85 -11.71
CA LEU A 112 2.03 2.13 -11.44
C LEU A 112 1.28 0.80 -11.43
N LEU A 113 0.74 0.42 -10.27
CA LEU A 113 0.16 -0.91 -10.04
C LEU A 113 -1.36 -0.94 -10.29
N GLU A 114 -2.05 0.10 -9.84
CA GLU A 114 -3.49 0.27 -10.03
C GLU A 114 -3.74 1.75 -10.40
N PRO A 115 -3.83 2.10 -11.69
CA PRO A 115 -4.31 3.42 -12.06
C PRO A 115 -5.76 3.50 -11.58
N GLY A 116 -6.01 4.25 -10.49
CA GLY A 116 -7.37 4.64 -10.16
C GLY A 116 -8.02 5.30 -11.38
N TRP A 117 -9.35 5.32 -11.43
CA TRP A 117 -10.16 5.91 -12.51
C TRP A 117 -9.81 7.38 -12.88
N LYS A 118 -8.94 8.06 -12.11
CA LYS A 118 -8.44 9.41 -12.38
C LYS A 118 -6.94 9.41 -12.63
N GLU A 119 -6.57 9.43 -13.91
CA GLU A 119 -5.18 9.46 -14.41
C GLU A 119 -4.37 10.66 -13.88
N TYR A 120 -5.02 11.79 -13.56
CA TYR A 120 -4.37 13.00 -13.04
C TYR A 120 -3.65 12.83 -11.70
N ASN A 121 -4.13 11.93 -10.82
CA ASN A 121 -3.55 11.76 -9.50
C ASN A 121 -2.20 11.04 -9.55
N ALA A 122 -2.07 10.05 -10.44
CA ALA A 122 -0.82 9.33 -10.67
C ALA A 122 0.28 10.28 -11.17
N ILE A 123 -0.06 11.23 -12.05
CA ILE A 123 0.89 12.22 -12.58
C ILE A 123 1.38 13.17 -11.48
N GLN A 124 0.48 13.68 -10.62
CA GLN A 124 0.90 14.52 -9.48
C GLN A 124 1.77 13.77 -8.48
N ALA A 125 1.51 12.48 -8.26
CA ALA A 125 2.34 11.60 -7.45
C ALA A 125 3.78 11.52 -7.99
N LEU A 126 3.98 11.44 -9.31
CA LEU A 126 5.31 11.42 -9.94
C LEU A 126 6.07 12.77 -9.78
N GLY A 127 5.36 13.90 -9.72
CA GLY A 127 5.97 15.22 -9.45
C GLY A 127 6.47 15.40 -8.00
N ARG A 128 6.21 14.44 -7.11
CA ARG A 128 6.71 14.45 -5.72
C ARG A 128 8.07 13.75 -5.57
N THR A 129 8.55 13.08 -6.62
CA THR A 129 9.79 12.31 -6.62
C THR A 129 10.81 12.87 -7.60
N ASN A 130 10.38 13.47 -8.71
CA ASN A 130 11.25 14.13 -9.70
C ASN A 130 11.03 15.65 -9.73
N ARG A 131 12.10 16.40 -9.47
CA ARG A 131 12.18 17.88 -9.40
C ARG A 131 13.60 18.33 -9.75
N THR A 132 13.82 19.64 -9.89
CA THR A 132 15.15 20.25 -10.06
C THR A 132 16.05 19.99 -8.83
N ASN A 133 17.38 19.89 -9.02
CA ASN A 133 18.39 19.59 -7.98
C ASN A 133 18.55 18.10 -7.58
N GLN A 134 18.31 17.18 -8.52
CA GLN A 134 18.59 15.76 -8.32
C GLN A 134 20.07 15.43 -8.43
N ALA A 135 20.49 14.42 -7.67
CA ALA A 135 21.73 13.71 -7.96
C ALA A 135 21.59 12.98 -9.31
N HIS A 136 22.56 13.20 -10.20
CA HIS A 136 22.68 12.53 -11.50
C HIS A 136 23.61 11.32 -11.40
#